data_AF-A0A6G0TTF7-F1
#
_entry.id   AF-A0A6G0TTF7-F1
#
_cell.length_a   1.000
_cell.length_b   1.000
_cell.length_c   1.000
_cell.angle_alpha   90.00
_cell.angle_beta   90.00
_cell.angle_gamma   90.00
#
_symmetry.space_group_name_H-M   'P 1'
#
loop_
_entity.id
_entity.type
_entity.pdbx_description
1 polymer ?
#
loop_
_entity_poly.entity_id
_entity_poly.type
_entity_poly.pdbx_seq_one_letter_code
_entity_poly.pdbx_strand_id
1 'polypeptide(L)'
;MENISGKCVDRLAVIATGTNFQQLLGIPEVSAGTGLEISSAVFDTLESWSLLDKTQAFVFDTTASNTGRYNGACTLLENKLNRDIIYFGCRHHIFEIILADIFKKCKISPTTDIPLFKRFKAKWDTLNLNKFVTGISNIDIKNALGNNYNDIVEYAKLILSTNLIRDDYKELLDLMIIFLGEVPPGGIKFKKPGAYHHARWMAKGIYCLKMYLFRQEFKLTNNEVNSIFHFNLFLIKCYARFWFSAPNANEAPLNDIMFLRTCYEYRTINEMISNSAIQKFLRHLYYLNEECITLALFDNRINEDTKMKMAQKMIAIDDEEDYEREITKKINFE
;
A
#
# COMPACT_ATOMS: atom_id res chain seq x y z
N MET A 1 2.07 24.01 1.57
CA MET A 1 1.51 24.78 2.73
C MET A 1 1.96 26.22 2.58
N GLU A 2 1.18 27.20 3.00
CA GLU A 2 1.67 28.60 3.01
C GLU A 2 2.72 28.75 4.12
N ASN A 3 3.86 29.36 3.80
CA ASN A 3 4.85 29.75 4.80
C ASN A 3 4.47 31.09 5.45
N ILE A 4 5.29 31.56 6.40
CA ILE A 4 5.07 32.81 7.15
C ILE A 4 5.00 34.04 6.21
N SER A 5 5.54 33.94 4.99
CA SER A 5 5.47 34.99 3.95
C SER A 5 4.26 34.87 3.00
N GLY A 6 3.35 33.92 3.23
CA GLY A 6 2.18 33.67 2.39
C GLY A 6 2.49 32.96 1.06
N LYS A 7 3.71 32.45 0.87
CA LYS A 7 4.07 31.68 -0.33
C LYS A 7 3.72 30.21 -0.13
N CYS A 8 3.10 29.60 -1.14
CA CYS A 8 2.92 28.16 -1.17
C CYS A 8 4.29 27.49 -1.36
N VAL A 9 4.72 26.75 -0.34
CA VAL A 9 5.98 25.99 -0.35
C VAL A 9 5.70 24.52 -0.14
N ASP A 10 6.52 23.69 -0.76
CA ASP A 10 6.57 22.26 -0.48
C ASP A 10 7.34 22.04 0.83
N ARG A 11 6.93 21.01 1.56
CA ARG A 11 7.48 20.65 2.86
C ARG A 11 7.68 19.15 2.94
N LEU A 12 8.80 18.75 3.51
CA LEU A 12 9.16 17.34 3.68
C LEU A 12 9.27 17.04 5.17
N ALA A 13 8.50 16.07 5.68
CA ALA A 13 8.71 15.60 7.05
C ALA A 13 9.89 14.63 7.08
N VAL A 14 10.88 14.90 7.94
CA VAL A 14 12.02 14.01 8.16
C VAL A 14 11.88 13.38 9.54
N ILE A 15 11.76 12.06 9.58
CA ILE A 15 11.51 11.30 10.80
C ILE A 15 12.64 10.29 10.97
N ALA A 16 13.25 10.28 12.16
CA ALA A 16 14.17 9.22 12.57
C ALA A 16 13.43 8.17 13.39
N THR A 17 13.69 6.91 13.10
CA THR A 17 13.19 5.77 13.86
C THR A 17 14.35 4.89 14.29
N GLY A 18 14.18 4.24 15.43
CA GLY A 18 15.12 3.24 15.93
C GLY A 18 14.47 2.42 17.04
N THR A 19 15.27 1.63 17.74
CA THR A 19 14.76 0.76 18.81
C THR A 19 14.06 1.58 19.89
N ASN A 20 12.74 1.39 20.02
CA ASN A 20 11.87 2.04 20.99
C ASN A 20 11.71 3.57 20.85
N PHE A 21 12.02 4.16 19.69
CA PHE A 21 11.75 5.58 19.47
C PHE A 21 11.34 5.93 18.04
N GLN A 22 10.60 7.03 17.94
CA GLN A 22 10.29 7.72 16.69
C GLN A 22 10.33 9.22 16.97
N GLN A 23 11.13 9.96 16.22
CA GLN A 23 11.33 11.41 16.41
C GLN A 23 11.14 12.14 15.08
N LEU A 24 10.26 13.14 15.08
CA LEU A 24 10.22 14.13 14.00
C LEU A 24 11.43 15.04 14.13
N LEU A 25 12.37 14.96 13.20
CA LEU A 25 13.59 15.77 13.19
C LEU A 25 13.31 17.19 12.69
N GLY A 26 12.43 17.30 11.70
CA GLY A 26 12.08 18.57 11.10
C GLY A 26 11.04 18.45 10.00
N ILE A 27 10.54 19.61 9.58
CA ILE A 27 9.69 19.77 8.40
C ILE A 27 10.31 20.87 7.50
N PRO A 28 11.52 20.64 6.95
CA PRO A 28 12.18 21.61 6.08
C PRO A 28 11.29 22.03 4.91
N GLU A 29 11.42 23.31 4.54
CA GLU A 29 10.91 23.81 3.26
C GLU A 29 11.81 23.29 2.14
N VAL A 30 11.20 22.81 1.07
CA VAL A 30 11.90 22.40 -0.15
C VAL A 30 11.46 23.30 -1.29
N SER A 31 12.44 23.80 -2.05
CA SER A 31 12.18 24.76 -3.13
C SER A 31 11.44 24.13 -4.31
N ALA A 32 11.64 22.83 -4.51
CA ALA A 32 10.91 22.00 -5.48
C ALA A 32 10.88 20.53 -5.02
N GLY A 33 9.89 19.76 -5.48
CA GLY A 33 9.80 18.31 -5.25
C GLY A 33 10.77 17.46 -6.08
N THR A 34 11.96 17.96 -6.41
CA THR A 34 12.99 17.20 -7.15
C THR A 34 13.84 16.39 -6.18
N GLY A 35 14.46 15.31 -6.65
CA GLY A 35 15.30 14.49 -5.78
C GLY A 35 16.51 15.24 -5.21
N LEU A 36 17.06 16.22 -5.94
CA LEU A 36 18.16 17.06 -5.45
C LEU A 36 17.77 17.92 -4.25
N GLU A 37 16.63 18.59 -4.32
CA GLU A 37 16.13 19.45 -3.25
C GLU A 37 15.73 18.63 -2.02
N ILE A 38 15.05 17.49 -2.25
CA ILE A 38 14.70 16.53 -1.20
C ILE A 38 15.96 16.00 -0.52
N SER A 39 16.95 15.51 -1.29
CA SER A 39 18.22 14.99 -0.77
C SER A 39 18.97 16.03 0.06
N SER A 40 19.04 17.28 -0.41
CA SER A 40 19.73 18.36 0.30
C SER A 40 19.02 18.72 1.60
N ALA A 41 17.70 18.87 1.59
CA ALA A 41 16.92 19.13 2.80
C ALA A 41 17.04 18.02 3.86
N VAL A 42 17.07 16.74 3.43
CA VAL A 42 17.29 15.62 4.35
C VAL A 42 18.71 15.62 4.90
N PHE A 43 19.72 15.85 4.06
CA PHE A 43 21.12 15.92 4.50
C PHE A 43 21.33 16.99 5.57
N ASP A 44 20.87 18.23 5.32
CA ASP A 44 21.01 19.35 6.25
C ASP A 44 20.26 19.05 7.57
N THR A 45 19.10 18.40 7.48
CA THR A 45 18.34 17.97 8.67
C THR A 45 19.13 16.93 9.47
N LEU A 46 19.70 15.91 8.82
CA LEU A 46 20.52 14.88 9.49
C LEU A 46 21.79 15.46 10.10
N GLU A 47 22.43 16.44 9.44
CA GLU A 47 23.60 17.14 9.93
C GLU A 47 23.28 17.91 11.22
N SER A 48 22.20 18.68 11.23
CA SER A 48 21.77 19.46 12.40
C SER A 48 21.46 18.60 13.64
N TRP A 49 21.13 17.33 13.44
CA TRP A 49 20.87 16.34 14.49
C TRP A 49 22.06 15.41 14.78
N SER A 50 23.21 15.58 14.10
CA SER A 50 24.38 14.71 14.23
C SER A 50 24.04 13.22 14.00
N LEU A 51 23.33 12.96 12.89
CA LEU A 51 22.85 11.63 12.46
C LEU A 51 23.43 11.14 11.13
N LEU A 52 24.27 11.93 10.45
CA LEU A 52 24.83 11.58 9.13
C LEU A 52 25.57 10.24 9.15
N ASP A 53 26.36 9.97 10.19
CA ASP A 53 27.13 8.74 10.41
C ASP A 53 26.30 7.58 10.99
N LYS A 54 25.11 7.87 11.53
CA LYS A 54 24.27 6.89 12.24
C LYS A 54 23.15 6.30 11.38
N THR A 55 22.73 6.99 10.34
CA THR A 55 21.58 6.58 9.50
C THR A 55 21.85 5.27 8.76
N GLN A 56 21.21 4.16 9.09
CA GLN A 56 21.50 2.88 8.41
C GLN A 56 20.60 2.60 7.19
N ALA A 57 19.43 3.23 7.13
CA ALA A 57 18.42 2.95 6.12
C ALA A 57 17.59 4.19 5.79
N PHE A 58 17.04 4.21 4.58
CA PHE A 58 16.04 5.17 4.15
C PHE A 58 14.68 4.50 4.00
N VAL A 59 13.63 5.12 4.53
CA VAL A 59 12.23 4.72 4.28
C VAL A 59 11.57 5.83 3.46
N PHE A 60 11.06 5.49 2.27
CA PHE A 60 10.59 6.49 1.32
C PHE A 60 9.38 6.03 0.51
N ASP A 61 8.55 6.99 0.08
CA ASP A 61 7.56 6.72 -0.95
C ASP A 61 8.27 6.44 -2.28
N THR A 62 7.85 5.39 -2.99
CA THR A 62 8.41 4.92 -4.27
C THR A 62 8.06 5.82 -5.47
N THR A 63 8.03 7.14 -5.28
CA THR A 63 7.88 8.11 -6.37
C THR A 63 9.20 8.30 -7.10
N ALA A 64 9.15 8.66 -8.39
CA ALA A 64 10.36 8.86 -9.20
C ALA A 64 11.31 9.95 -8.64
N SER A 65 10.78 10.94 -7.91
CA SER A 65 11.59 11.96 -7.22
C SER A 65 12.49 11.36 -6.13
N ASN A 66 12.08 10.25 -5.51
CA ASN A 66 12.85 9.58 -4.46
C ASN A 66 13.72 8.45 -5.03
N THR A 67 13.20 7.72 -6.03
CA THR A 67 13.80 6.46 -6.51
C THR A 67 14.60 6.60 -7.81
N GLY A 68 14.56 7.74 -8.50
CA GLY A 68 15.22 7.89 -9.79
C GLY A 68 16.72 7.54 -9.75
N ARG A 69 17.16 6.61 -10.60
CA ARG A 69 18.53 6.09 -10.64
C ARG A 69 19.68 7.11 -10.57
N TYR A 70 19.52 8.29 -11.18
CA TYR A 70 20.58 9.32 -11.21
C TYR A 70 20.22 10.57 -10.40
N ASN A 71 18.92 10.91 -10.35
CA ASN A 71 18.44 12.18 -9.82
C ASN A 71 17.40 12.00 -8.70
N GLY A 72 17.23 10.76 -8.23
CA GLY A 72 16.38 10.41 -7.10
C GLY A 72 17.02 10.84 -5.79
N ALA A 73 16.19 11.24 -4.84
CA ALA A 73 16.65 11.71 -3.55
C ALA A 73 17.51 10.68 -2.81
N CYS A 74 17.14 9.39 -2.87
CA CYS A 74 17.86 8.33 -2.17
C CYS A 74 19.27 8.15 -2.76
N THR A 75 19.39 8.02 -4.09
CA THR A 75 20.68 7.91 -4.78
C THR A 75 21.59 9.10 -4.47
N LEU A 76 21.05 10.32 -4.58
CA LEU A 76 21.83 11.53 -4.31
C LEU A 76 22.26 11.62 -2.85
N LEU A 77 21.40 11.22 -1.92
CA LEU A 77 21.71 11.26 -0.48
C LEU A 77 22.73 10.18 -0.10
N GLU A 78 22.61 8.95 -0.61
CA GLU A 78 23.60 7.88 -0.41
C GLU A 78 24.98 8.31 -0.92
N ASN A 79 25.04 8.89 -2.13
CA ASN A 79 26.28 9.45 -2.68
C ASN A 79 26.88 10.55 -1.79
N LYS A 80 26.05 11.42 -1.20
CA LYS A 80 26.51 12.47 -0.25
C LYS A 80 27.03 11.88 1.07
N LEU A 81 26.42 10.80 1.55
CA LEU A 81 26.86 10.09 2.76
C LEU A 81 28.11 9.23 2.50
N ASN A 82 28.40 8.91 1.24
CA ASN A 82 29.56 8.14 0.78
C ASN A 82 29.71 6.79 1.51
N ARG A 83 28.59 6.06 1.63
CA ARG A 83 28.51 4.72 2.21
C ARG A 83 27.21 4.04 1.79
N ASP A 84 27.19 2.72 1.87
CA ASP A 84 25.98 1.95 1.58
C ASP A 84 24.85 2.23 2.57
N ILE A 85 23.64 2.36 2.03
CA ILE A 85 22.41 2.58 2.79
C ILE A 85 21.35 1.57 2.36
N ILE A 86 20.64 0.98 3.32
CA ILE A 86 19.53 0.06 3.01
C ILE A 86 18.29 0.84 2.58
N TYR A 87 17.65 0.44 1.50
CA TYR A 87 16.48 1.12 0.94
C TYR A 87 15.18 0.38 1.26
N PHE A 88 14.27 1.04 1.98
CA PHE A 88 12.94 0.54 2.28
C PHE A 88 11.87 1.35 1.54
N GLY A 89 11.42 0.81 0.41
CA GLY A 89 10.23 1.34 -0.27
C GLY A 89 8.99 1.24 0.62
N CYS A 90 8.20 2.30 0.68
CA CYS A 90 6.96 2.35 1.46
C CYS A 90 5.93 1.37 0.89
N ARG A 91 5.69 0.26 1.59
CA ARG A 91 4.75 -0.79 1.13
C ARG A 91 3.32 -0.30 1.00
N HIS A 92 2.87 0.60 1.87
CA HIS A 92 1.58 1.25 1.69
C HIS A 92 1.51 1.99 0.36
N HIS A 93 2.53 2.79 0.01
CA HIS A 93 2.54 3.50 -1.25
C HIS A 93 2.53 2.56 -2.47
N ILE A 94 3.26 1.43 -2.40
CA ILE A 94 3.21 0.38 -3.43
C ILE A 94 1.77 -0.13 -3.62
N PHE A 95 1.09 -0.48 -2.54
CA PHE A 95 -0.30 -0.94 -2.61
C PHE A 95 -1.28 0.17 -3.03
N GLU A 96 -1.00 1.44 -2.73
CA GLU A 96 -1.79 2.55 -3.27
C GLU A 96 -1.71 2.60 -4.80
N ILE A 97 -0.51 2.47 -5.36
CA ILE A 97 -0.27 2.44 -6.81
C ILE A 97 -0.99 1.28 -7.49
N ILE A 98 -1.01 0.10 -6.86
CA ILE A 98 -1.73 -1.07 -7.40
C ILE A 98 -3.22 -0.80 -7.42
N LEU A 99 -3.80 -0.40 -6.28
CA LEU A 99 -5.24 -0.16 -6.19
C LEU A 99 -5.68 0.97 -7.14
N ALA A 100 -4.80 1.94 -7.37
CA ALA A 100 -4.97 2.99 -8.36
C ALA A 100 -5.20 2.47 -9.76
N ASP A 101 -4.30 1.60 -10.18
CA ASP A 101 -4.32 1.02 -11.50
C ASP A 101 -5.55 0.12 -11.67
N ILE A 102 -5.88 -0.68 -10.65
CA ILE A 102 -7.10 -1.51 -10.67
C ILE A 102 -8.37 -0.65 -10.74
N PHE A 103 -8.44 0.45 -9.99
CA PHE A 103 -9.56 1.39 -10.06
C PHE A 103 -9.74 1.95 -11.48
N LYS A 104 -8.63 2.28 -12.16
CA LYS A 104 -8.62 2.75 -13.54
C LYS A 104 -9.03 1.64 -14.52
N LYS A 105 -8.51 0.42 -14.36
CA LYS A 105 -8.85 -0.74 -15.21
C LYS A 105 -10.31 -1.15 -15.08
N CYS A 106 -10.89 -1.01 -13.90
CA CYS A 106 -12.32 -1.22 -13.67
C CYS A 106 -13.18 -0.12 -14.30
N LYS A 107 -12.60 0.96 -14.85
CA LYS A 107 -13.30 2.07 -15.50
C LYS A 107 -14.31 2.79 -14.58
N ILE A 108 -14.03 2.86 -13.28
CA ILE A 108 -14.93 3.50 -12.29
C ILE A 108 -14.97 5.02 -12.47
N SER A 109 -13.87 5.64 -12.91
CA SER A 109 -13.84 7.04 -13.31
C SER A 109 -12.90 7.26 -14.50
N PRO A 110 -13.39 7.85 -15.61
CA PRO A 110 -12.54 8.25 -16.72
C PRO A 110 -11.88 9.63 -16.53
N THR A 111 -12.28 10.41 -15.50
CA THR A 111 -11.89 11.82 -15.32
C THR A 111 -11.14 12.09 -14.00
N THR A 112 -10.60 13.30 -13.87
CA THR A 112 -9.92 13.86 -12.68
C THR A 112 -10.85 14.27 -11.53
N ASP A 113 -12.13 14.50 -11.80
CA ASP A 113 -13.19 14.40 -10.79
C ASP A 113 -13.76 12.97 -10.86
N ILE A 114 -14.25 12.40 -9.76
CA ILE A 114 -14.90 11.09 -9.74
C ILE A 114 -16.41 11.33 -9.69
N PRO A 115 -17.11 11.46 -10.84
CA PRO A 115 -18.49 11.96 -10.86
C PRO A 115 -19.44 11.00 -10.15
N LEU A 116 -19.12 9.69 -10.20
CA LEU A 116 -19.87 8.66 -9.50
C LEU A 116 -19.82 8.86 -7.98
N PHE A 117 -18.67 9.21 -7.42
CA PHE A 117 -18.52 9.47 -5.97
C PHE A 117 -19.25 10.76 -5.58
N LYS A 118 -19.20 11.79 -6.44
CA LYS A 118 -19.98 13.03 -6.27
C LYS A 118 -21.47 12.75 -6.22
N ARG A 119 -21.99 11.97 -7.19
CA ARG A 119 -23.39 11.56 -7.29
C ARG A 119 -23.82 10.77 -6.06
N PHE A 120 -22.99 9.82 -5.62
CA PHE A 120 -23.27 9.04 -4.43
C PHE A 120 -23.30 9.89 -3.16
N LYS A 121 -22.31 10.77 -2.96
CA LYS A 121 -22.24 11.68 -1.82
C LYS A 121 -23.45 12.62 -1.76
N ALA A 122 -23.90 13.13 -2.90
CA ALA A 122 -25.08 13.99 -2.99
C ALA A 122 -26.40 13.25 -2.68
N LYS A 123 -26.47 11.94 -2.92
CA LYS A 123 -27.64 11.11 -2.61
C LYS A 123 -27.64 10.54 -1.20
N TRP A 124 -26.53 10.63 -0.47
CA TRP A 124 -26.34 9.96 0.82
C TRP A 124 -27.48 10.20 1.81
N ASP A 125 -27.86 11.47 2.01
CA ASP A 125 -28.85 11.85 3.02
C ASP A 125 -30.28 11.36 2.65
N THR A 126 -30.49 10.85 1.43
CA THR A 126 -31.77 10.28 0.96
C THR A 126 -31.81 8.75 0.97
N LEU A 127 -30.69 8.08 1.25
CA LEU A 127 -30.63 6.61 1.23
C LEU A 127 -31.27 6.01 2.48
N ASN A 128 -32.03 4.92 2.31
CA ASN A 128 -32.42 4.10 3.45
C ASN A 128 -31.26 3.18 3.85
N LEU A 129 -30.53 3.54 4.91
CA LEU A 129 -29.35 2.80 5.36
C LEU A 129 -29.66 1.38 5.88
N ASN A 130 -30.92 1.05 6.14
CA ASN A 130 -31.35 -0.30 6.54
C ASN A 130 -31.59 -1.22 5.33
N LYS A 131 -31.69 -0.67 4.11
CA LYS A 131 -31.95 -1.43 2.87
C LYS A 131 -30.66 -1.68 2.07
N PHE A 132 -29.62 -2.11 2.75
CA PHE A 132 -28.40 -2.56 2.07
C PHE A 132 -28.54 -4.03 1.66
N VAL A 133 -27.82 -4.42 0.61
CA VAL A 133 -27.68 -5.81 0.17
C VAL A 133 -26.22 -6.18 0.22
N THR A 134 -25.91 -7.28 0.89
CA THR A 134 -24.53 -7.76 1.05
C THR A 134 -23.91 -8.13 -0.30
N GLY A 135 -22.57 -8.14 -0.36
CA GLY A 135 -21.83 -8.58 -1.54
C GLY A 135 -21.92 -10.10 -1.71
N ILE A 136 -21.83 -10.85 -0.61
CA ILE A 136 -21.88 -12.32 -0.60
C ILE A 136 -23.20 -12.89 -1.11
N SER A 137 -24.28 -12.09 -1.15
CA SER A 137 -25.56 -12.52 -1.73
C SER A 137 -25.49 -12.74 -3.24
N ASN A 138 -24.46 -12.22 -3.91
CA ASN A 138 -24.17 -12.51 -5.30
C ASN A 138 -23.41 -13.84 -5.41
N ILE A 139 -23.94 -14.78 -6.21
CA ILE A 139 -23.39 -16.12 -6.35
C ILE A 139 -21.96 -16.14 -6.92
N ASP A 140 -21.63 -15.20 -7.81
CA ASP A 140 -20.30 -15.10 -8.40
C ASP A 140 -19.27 -14.64 -7.36
N ILE A 141 -19.63 -13.71 -6.47
CA ILE A 141 -18.77 -13.33 -5.33
C ILE A 141 -18.58 -14.52 -4.40
N LYS A 142 -19.67 -15.21 -4.03
CA LYS A 142 -19.60 -16.36 -3.14
C LYS A 142 -18.68 -17.46 -3.70
N ASN A 143 -18.84 -17.79 -4.98
CA ASN A 143 -18.01 -18.77 -5.68
C ASN A 143 -16.55 -18.32 -5.78
N ALA A 144 -16.32 -17.04 -6.12
CA ALA A 144 -14.98 -16.50 -6.26
C ALA A 144 -14.21 -16.46 -4.92
N LEU A 145 -14.89 -16.20 -3.80
CA LEU A 145 -14.27 -16.24 -2.47
C LEU A 145 -13.98 -17.69 -2.05
N GLY A 146 -14.92 -18.61 -2.28
CA GLY A 146 -14.75 -20.04 -2.00
C GLY A 146 -14.28 -20.29 -0.56
N ASN A 147 -13.23 -21.10 -0.43
CA ASN A 147 -12.68 -21.48 0.88
C ASN A 147 -11.99 -20.31 1.62
N ASN A 148 -11.68 -19.20 0.93
CA ASN A 148 -11.01 -18.06 1.54
C ASN A 148 -11.97 -17.19 2.37
N TYR A 149 -13.29 -17.42 2.28
CA TYR A 149 -14.30 -16.60 2.94
C TYR A 149 -14.06 -16.47 4.46
N ASN A 150 -13.92 -17.60 5.17
CA ASN A 150 -13.75 -17.58 6.63
C ASN A 150 -12.44 -16.91 7.04
N ASP A 151 -11.32 -17.23 6.36
CA ASP A 151 -10.01 -16.61 6.63
C ASP A 151 -10.06 -15.08 6.47
N ILE A 152 -10.74 -14.57 5.43
CA ILE A 152 -10.87 -13.13 5.22
C ILE A 152 -11.66 -12.46 6.35
N VAL A 153 -12.78 -13.07 6.78
CA VAL A 153 -13.61 -12.55 7.87
C VAL A 153 -12.85 -12.57 9.19
N GLU A 154 -12.21 -13.69 9.52
CA GLU A 154 -11.43 -13.88 10.74
C GLU A 154 -10.26 -12.90 10.79
N TYR A 155 -9.52 -12.76 9.69
CA TYR A 155 -8.44 -11.79 9.58
C TYR A 155 -8.95 -10.35 9.77
N ALA A 156 -10.07 -9.97 9.13
CA ALA A 156 -10.61 -8.63 9.30
C ALA A 156 -11.04 -8.33 10.75
N LYS A 157 -11.68 -9.30 11.42
CA LYS A 157 -12.06 -9.20 12.84
C LYS A 157 -10.83 -9.14 13.75
N LEU A 158 -9.77 -9.90 13.44
CA LEU A 158 -8.49 -9.86 14.15
C LEU A 158 -7.83 -8.49 14.04
N ILE A 159 -7.74 -7.90 12.85
CA ILE A 159 -7.16 -6.56 12.69
C ILE A 159 -8.00 -5.52 13.45
N LEU A 160 -9.33 -5.63 13.42
CA LEU A 160 -10.21 -4.73 14.18
C LEU A 160 -10.05 -4.81 15.70
N SER A 161 -9.54 -5.92 16.25
CA SER A 161 -9.29 -6.06 17.69
C SER A 161 -7.96 -5.46 18.13
N THR A 162 -7.07 -5.09 17.19
CA THR A 162 -5.80 -4.44 17.51
C THR A 162 -6.00 -2.97 17.91
N ASN A 163 -5.22 -2.50 18.88
CA ASN A 163 -5.24 -1.09 19.30
C ASN A 163 -4.48 -0.22 18.27
N LEU A 164 -4.97 1.01 18.02
CA LEU A 164 -4.35 2.03 17.15
C LEU A 164 -4.55 1.90 15.63
N ILE A 165 -5.75 1.51 15.19
CA ILE A 165 -6.15 1.58 13.78
C ILE A 165 -6.72 2.96 13.39
N ARG A 166 -6.31 3.47 12.23
CA ARG A 166 -6.83 4.70 11.62
C ARG A 166 -8.34 4.57 11.35
N ASP A 167 -9.08 5.67 11.45
CA ASP A 167 -10.55 5.64 11.38
C ASP A 167 -11.13 5.15 10.04
N ASP A 168 -10.47 5.45 8.93
CA ASP A 168 -10.85 4.99 7.60
C ASP A 168 -10.43 3.53 7.35
N TYR A 169 -9.36 3.04 7.99
CA TYR A 169 -8.97 1.62 8.00
C TYR A 169 -10.03 0.79 8.73
N LYS A 170 -10.47 1.28 9.90
CA LYS A 170 -11.58 0.68 10.64
C LYS A 170 -12.86 0.63 9.79
N GLU A 171 -13.20 1.75 9.15
CA GLU A 171 -14.37 1.81 8.29
C GLU A 171 -14.28 0.85 7.09
N LEU A 172 -13.10 0.73 6.46
CA LEU A 172 -12.90 -0.24 5.40
C LEU A 172 -13.18 -1.66 5.91
N LEU A 173 -12.55 -2.06 7.01
CA LEU A 173 -12.71 -3.40 7.60
C LEU A 173 -14.17 -3.69 7.99
N ASP A 174 -14.85 -2.74 8.64
CA ASP A 174 -16.28 -2.86 8.98
C ASP A 174 -17.11 -3.08 7.70
N LEU A 175 -16.87 -2.31 6.64
CA LEU A 175 -17.57 -2.46 5.36
C LEU A 175 -17.25 -3.79 4.67
N MET A 176 -16.02 -4.28 4.77
CA MET A 176 -15.65 -5.60 4.24
C MET A 176 -16.43 -6.71 4.93
N ILE A 177 -16.52 -6.67 6.26
CA ILE A 177 -17.27 -7.64 7.06
C ILE A 177 -18.77 -7.58 6.69
N ILE A 178 -19.36 -6.39 6.59
CA ILE A 178 -20.76 -6.21 6.15
C ILE A 178 -20.96 -6.71 4.71
N PHE A 179 -20.02 -6.43 3.81
CA PHE A 179 -20.05 -6.92 2.42
C PHE A 179 -20.06 -8.45 2.36
N LEU A 180 -19.32 -9.10 3.26
CA LEU A 180 -19.28 -10.55 3.41
C LEU A 180 -20.54 -11.11 4.11
N GLY A 181 -21.47 -10.27 4.57
CA GLY A 181 -22.71 -10.68 5.23
C GLY A 181 -22.59 -10.94 6.72
N GLU A 182 -21.47 -10.55 7.30
CA GLU A 182 -21.15 -10.70 8.72
C GLU A 182 -21.44 -9.41 9.49
N VAL A 183 -21.46 -9.50 10.82
CA VAL A 183 -21.64 -8.35 11.71
C VAL A 183 -20.28 -7.91 12.26
N PRO A 184 -19.84 -6.66 12.04
CA PRO A 184 -18.63 -6.13 12.66
C PRO A 184 -18.76 -6.05 14.19
N PRO A 185 -17.65 -6.03 14.96
CA PRO A 185 -17.68 -5.95 16.42
C PRO A 185 -18.48 -4.76 16.97
N GLY A 186 -18.47 -3.62 16.26
CA GLY A 186 -19.21 -2.41 16.63
C GLY A 186 -20.68 -2.37 16.19
N GLY A 187 -21.18 -3.45 15.59
CA GLY A 187 -22.46 -3.54 14.90
C GLY A 187 -22.44 -2.98 13.48
N ILE A 188 -23.52 -3.20 12.73
CA ILE A 188 -23.67 -2.66 11.37
C ILE A 188 -23.97 -1.16 11.44
N LYS A 189 -23.00 -0.34 11.06
CA LYS A 189 -23.09 1.12 11.02
C LYS A 189 -22.44 1.65 9.76
N PHE A 190 -23.08 2.66 9.15
CA PHE A 190 -22.55 3.31 7.95
C PHE A 190 -22.25 4.78 8.21
N LYS A 191 -20.96 5.14 8.18
CA LYS A 191 -20.53 6.55 8.29
C LYS A 191 -20.90 7.31 7.02
N LYS A 192 -21.07 8.63 7.09
CA LYS A 192 -21.27 9.48 5.90
C LYS A 192 -20.02 9.44 5.00
N PRO A 193 -20.14 9.37 3.67
CA PRO A 193 -19.00 9.40 2.76
C PRO A 193 -18.16 10.67 2.96
N GLY A 194 -16.87 10.46 3.26
CA GLY A 194 -15.94 11.52 3.60
C GLY A 194 -15.49 12.37 2.41
N ALA A 195 -14.30 12.97 2.54
CA ALA A 195 -13.66 13.64 1.41
C ALA A 195 -13.05 12.59 0.46
N TYR A 196 -13.28 12.75 -0.84
CA TYR A 196 -12.64 11.95 -1.86
C TYR A 196 -11.73 12.84 -2.72
N HIS A 197 -10.55 12.33 -3.04
CA HIS A 197 -9.61 12.91 -4.00
C HIS A 197 -8.85 11.76 -4.66
N HIS A 198 -8.22 11.96 -5.81
CA HIS A 198 -7.47 10.89 -6.48
C HIS A 198 -6.37 10.29 -5.63
N ALA A 199 -5.75 11.09 -4.76
CA ALA A 199 -4.70 10.70 -3.81
C ALA A 199 -5.22 10.03 -2.52
N ARG A 200 -6.54 10.02 -2.26
CA ARG A 200 -7.13 9.34 -1.09
C ARG A 200 -7.55 7.93 -1.47
N TRP A 201 -6.61 7.01 -1.53
CA TRP A 201 -6.83 5.65 -2.03
C TRP A 201 -7.81 4.85 -1.19
N MET A 202 -7.73 4.98 0.14
CA MET A 202 -8.66 4.30 1.04
C MET A 202 -10.12 4.70 0.80
N ALA A 203 -10.36 5.95 0.39
CA ALA A 203 -11.70 6.41 0.02
C ALA A 203 -12.25 5.63 -1.19
N LYS A 204 -11.42 5.15 -2.13
CA LYS A 204 -11.89 4.36 -3.28
C LYS A 204 -12.49 3.03 -2.83
N GLY A 205 -11.80 2.32 -1.94
CA GLY A 205 -12.31 1.11 -1.30
C GLY A 205 -13.65 1.34 -0.60
N ILE A 206 -13.68 2.34 0.29
CA ILE A 206 -14.86 2.68 1.10
C ILE A 206 -16.05 3.07 0.21
N TYR A 207 -15.86 3.93 -0.79
CA TYR A 207 -16.93 4.36 -1.68
C TYR A 207 -17.46 3.21 -2.52
N CYS A 208 -16.59 2.40 -3.12
CA CYS A 208 -17.00 1.28 -3.95
C CYS A 208 -17.77 0.21 -3.15
N LEU A 209 -17.33 -0.11 -1.93
CA LEU A 209 -18.07 -1.01 -1.04
C LEU A 209 -19.46 -0.45 -0.72
N LYS A 210 -19.56 0.81 -0.27
CA LYS A 210 -20.85 1.44 0.04
C LYS A 210 -21.80 1.48 -1.15
N MET A 211 -21.32 1.92 -2.31
CA MET A 211 -22.15 1.99 -3.51
C MET A 211 -22.69 0.62 -3.91
N TYR A 212 -21.88 -0.44 -3.76
CA TYR A 212 -22.33 -1.80 -4.02
C TYR A 212 -23.36 -2.27 -2.98
N LEU A 213 -23.12 -2.00 -1.69
CA LEU A 213 -24.04 -2.34 -0.61
C LEU A 213 -25.40 -1.66 -0.79
N PHE A 214 -25.41 -0.40 -1.24
CA PHE A 214 -26.63 0.36 -1.49
C PHE A 214 -27.10 0.31 -2.95
N ARG A 215 -26.69 -0.67 -3.75
CA ARG A 215 -27.01 -0.73 -5.19
C ARG A 215 -28.51 -0.78 -5.53
N GLN A 216 -29.37 -1.14 -4.58
CA GLN A 216 -30.83 -1.09 -4.74
C GLN A 216 -31.42 0.29 -4.41
N GLU A 217 -30.80 1.05 -3.51
CA GLU A 217 -31.22 2.40 -3.10
C GLU A 217 -30.54 3.49 -3.95
N PHE A 218 -29.35 3.22 -4.47
CA PHE A 218 -28.57 4.11 -5.33
C PHE A 218 -28.56 3.56 -6.76
N LYS A 219 -29.31 4.22 -7.66
CA LYS A 219 -29.39 3.83 -9.07
C LYS A 219 -28.01 3.90 -9.73
N LEU A 220 -27.47 2.72 -10.03
CA LEU A 220 -26.26 2.50 -10.81
C LEU A 220 -26.66 1.98 -12.21
N THR A 221 -25.88 2.34 -13.23
CA THR A 221 -25.96 1.66 -14.52
C THR A 221 -25.35 0.26 -14.43
N ASN A 222 -25.72 -0.65 -15.33
CA ASN A 222 -25.13 -2.00 -15.36
C ASN A 222 -23.60 -1.97 -15.46
N ASN A 223 -23.05 -1.02 -16.22
CA ASN A 223 -21.60 -0.84 -16.33
C ASN A 223 -20.99 -0.41 -14.99
N GLU A 224 -21.58 0.56 -14.29
CA GLU A 224 -21.09 0.99 -12.97
C GLU A 224 -21.18 -0.15 -11.95
N VAL A 225 -22.25 -0.93 -11.93
CA VAL A 225 -22.39 -2.11 -11.05
C VAL A 225 -21.28 -3.13 -11.34
N ASN A 226 -21.05 -3.48 -12.61
CA ASN A 226 -20.01 -4.43 -13.00
C ASN A 226 -18.60 -3.93 -12.68
N SER A 227 -18.33 -2.65 -12.91
CA SER A 227 -17.07 -2.00 -12.55
C SER A 227 -16.81 -2.06 -11.03
N ILE A 228 -17.81 -1.72 -10.23
CA ILE A 228 -17.70 -1.76 -8.77
C ILE A 228 -17.59 -3.21 -8.27
N PHE A 229 -18.32 -4.14 -8.88
CA PHE A 229 -18.25 -5.58 -8.58
C PHE A 229 -16.82 -6.10 -8.70
N HIS A 230 -16.17 -5.89 -9.84
CA HIS A 230 -14.81 -6.40 -10.07
C HIS A 230 -13.78 -5.74 -9.16
N PHE A 231 -13.93 -4.44 -8.91
CA PHE A 231 -13.06 -3.71 -7.99
C PHE A 231 -13.20 -4.21 -6.54
N ASN A 232 -14.43 -4.36 -6.04
CA ASN A 232 -14.67 -4.85 -4.69
C ASN A 232 -14.22 -6.31 -4.53
N LEU A 233 -14.42 -7.15 -5.53
CA LEU A 233 -13.97 -8.55 -5.48
C LEU A 233 -12.44 -8.63 -5.38
N PHE A 234 -11.70 -7.84 -6.17
CA PHE A 234 -10.24 -7.76 -6.06
C PHE A 234 -9.80 -7.17 -4.70
N LEU A 235 -10.47 -6.11 -4.24
CA LEU A 235 -10.19 -5.46 -2.96
C LEU A 235 -10.26 -6.47 -1.80
N ILE A 236 -11.33 -7.26 -1.77
CA ILE A 236 -11.59 -8.24 -0.71
C ILE A 236 -10.67 -9.46 -0.84
N LYS A 237 -10.60 -10.05 -2.04
CA LYS A 237 -9.93 -11.34 -2.24
C LYS A 237 -8.41 -11.22 -2.32
N CYS A 238 -7.88 -10.13 -2.87
CA CYS A 238 -6.48 -10.03 -3.25
C CYS A 238 -5.72 -8.92 -2.52
N TYR A 239 -6.38 -7.83 -2.12
CA TYR A 239 -5.68 -6.62 -1.71
C TYR A 239 -5.62 -6.40 -0.19
N ALA A 240 -6.77 -6.45 0.49
CA ALA A 240 -6.92 -5.91 1.83
C ALA A 240 -5.95 -6.55 2.83
N ARG A 241 -5.73 -7.87 2.77
CA ARG A 241 -4.80 -8.57 3.66
C ARG A 241 -3.39 -7.98 3.61
N PHE A 242 -2.88 -7.73 2.40
CA PHE A 242 -1.51 -7.23 2.21
C PHE A 242 -1.39 -5.74 2.52
N TRP A 243 -2.46 -4.97 2.37
CA TRP A 243 -2.52 -3.60 2.87
C TRP A 243 -2.35 -3.55 4.39
N PHE A 244 -3.10 -4.38 5.12
CA PHE A 244 -3.06 -4.37 6.59
C PHE A 244 -1.79 -5.00 7.18
N SER A 245 -1.12 -5.89 6.43
CA SER A 245 0.22 -6.39 6.79
C SER A 245 1.38 -5.57 6.20
N ALA A 246 1.10 -4.45 5.52
CA ALA A 246 2.12 -3.57 4.95
C ALA A 246 3.16 -3.06 5.98
N PRO A 247 2.78 -2.70 7.23
CA PRO A 247 3.73 -2.25 8.25
C PRO A 247 4.77 -3.29 8.70
N ASN A 248 4.48 -4.59 8.52
CA ASN A 248 5.34 -5.65 9.03
C ASN A 248 6.50 -5.90 8.06
N ALA A 249 7.64 -5.27 8.31
CA ALA A 249 8.83 -5.34 7.45
C ALA A 249 9.42 -6.76 7.38
N ASN A 250 9.50 -7.47 8.50
CA ASN A 250 9.96 -8.86 8.55
C ASN A 250 9.10 -9.79 7.70
N GLU A 251 7.79 -9.54 7.66
CA GLU A 251 6.83 -10.32 6.88
C GLU A 251 6.77 -9.92 5.40
N ALA A 252 7.39 -8.80 5.02
CA ALA A 252 7.25 -8.21 3.70
C ALA A 252 7.69 -9.14 2.56
N PRO A 253 8.86 -9.82 2.62
CA PRO A 253 9.28 -10.71 1.55
C PRO A 253 8.27 -11.82 1.23
N LEU A 254 7.80 -12.54 2.25
CA LEU A 254 6.80 -13.59 2.07
C LEU A 254 5.45 -13.02 1.62
N ASN A 255 5.04 -11.87 2.17
CA ASN A 255 3.81 -11.20 1.78
C ASN A 255 3.83 -10.77 0.30
N ASP A 256 4.96 -10.31 -0.21
CA ASP A 256 5.11 -9.87 -1.60
C ASP A 256 5.02 -11.06 -2.58
N ILE A 257 5.64 -12.20 -2.23
CA ILE A 257 5.50 -13.46 -2.97
C ILE A 257 4.04 -13.95 -2.93
N MET A 258 3.42 -13.93 -1.75
CA MET A 258 2.04 -14.36 -1.57
C MET A 258 1.06 -13.45 -2.33
N PHE A 259 1.32 -12.15 -2.41
CA PHE A 259 0.50 -11.22 -3.18
C PHE A 259 0.57 -11.53 -4.68
N LEU A 260 1.78 -11.75 -5.22
CA LEU A 260 1.97 -12.17 -6.61
C LEU A 260 1.23 -13.47 -6.91
N ARG A 261 1.34 -14.47 -6.02
CA ARG A 261 0.62 -15.75 -6.14
C ARG A 261 -0.90 -15.54 -6.10
N THR A 262 -1.39 -14.73 -5.16
CA THR A 262 -2.82 -14.41 -5.03
C THR A 262 -3.36 -13.76 -6.29
N CYS A 263 -2.61 -12.81 -6.88
CA CYS A 263 -2.99 -12.21 -8.15
C CYS A 263 -2.91 -13.22 -9.29
N TYR A 264 -1.86 -14.06 -9.33
CA TYR A 264 -1.70 -15.11 -10.34
C TYR A 264 -2.92 -16.03 -10.35
N GLU A 265 -3.38 -16.49 -9.19
CA GLU A 265 -4.57 -17.34 -9.05
C GLU A 265 -5.86 -16.60 -9.43
N TYR A 266 -5.94 -15.29 -9.15
CA TYR A 266 -7.07 -14.44 -9.50
C TYR A 266 -7.30 -14.30 -11.02
N ARG A 267 -6.33 -14.66 -11.87
CA ARG A 267 -6.51 -14.68 -13.34
C ARG A 267 -7.75 -15.48 -13.77
N THR A 268 -8.08 -16.53 -13.01
CA THR A 268 -9.22 -17.43 -13.28
C THR A 268 -10.57 -16.73 -13.15
N ILE A 269 -10.60 -15.63 -12.39
CA ILE A 269 -11.78 -14.78 -12.17
C ILE A 269 -11.75 -13.57 -13.10
N ASN A 270 -10.61 -12.87 -13.16
CA ASN A 270 -10.44 -11.71 -14.03
C ASN A 270 -8.97 -11.54 -14.43
N GLU A 271 -8.64 -12.09 -15.59
CA GLU A 271 -7.29 -12.04 -16.16
C GLU A 271 -6.77 -10.61 -16.37
N MET A 272 -7.61 -9.70 -16.85
CA MET A 272 -7.21 -8.31 -17.09
C MET A 272 -6.75 -7.61 -15.80
N ILE A 273 -7.52 -7.74 -14.73
CA ILE A 273 -7.20 -7.14 -13.42
C ILE A 273 -5.97 -7.82 -12.81
N SER A 274 -5.91 -9.16 -12.86
CA SER A 274 -4.75 -9.94 -12.41
C SER A 274 -3.46 -9.47 -13.07
N ASN A 275 -3.45 -9.42 -14.40
CA ASN A 275 -2.27 -9.02 -15.16
C ASN A 275 -1.88 -7.58 -14.85
N SER A 276 -2.85 -6.68 -14.68
CA SER A 276 -2.56 -5.30 -14.28
C SER A 276 -1.90 -5.21 -12.90
N ALA A 277 -2.44 -5.92 -11.90
CA ALA A 277 -1.88 -5.94 -10.55
C ALA A 277 -0.45 -6.49 -10.54
N ILE A 278 -0.21 -7.63 -11.20
CA ILE A 278 1.11 -8.25 -11.30
C ILE A 278 2.10 -7.31 -11.98
N GLN A 279 1.75 -6.80 -13.17
CA GLN A 279 2.65 -5.91 -13.93
C GLN A 279 2.98 -4.62 -13.18
N LYS A 280 2.05 -4.15 -12.35
CA LYS A 280 2.30 -2.98 -11.50
C LYS A 280 3.21 -3.33 -10.33
N PHE A 281 2.96 -4.44 -9.66
CA PHE A 281 3.75 -4.88 -8.51
C PHE A 281 5.19 -5.27 -8.86
N LEU A 282 5.40 -5.89 -10.04
CA LEU A 282 6.74 -6.25 -10.52
C LEU A 282 7.70 -5.06 -10.67
N ARG A 283 7.19 -3.82 -10.67
CA ARG A 283 8.00 -2.58 -10.69
C ARG A 283 8.37 -2.06 -9.29
N HIS A 284 7.99 -2.79 -8.25
CA HIS A 284 8.08 -2.35 -6.86
C HIS A 284 8.54 -3.49 -5.94
N LEU A 285 9.45 -4.35 -6.43
CA LEU A 285 9.94 -5.53 -5.71
C LEU A 285 11.03 -5.22 -4.68
N TYR A 286 10.89 -4.11 -3.94
CA TYR A 286 11.88 -3.62 -2.98
C TYR A 286 12.22 -4.64 -1.89
N TYR A 287 11.29 -5.53 -1.52
CA TYR A 287 11.51 -6.54 -0.47
C TYR A 287 11.89 -7.92 -1.02
N LEU A 288 12.06 -8.05 -2.34
CA LEU A 288 12.54 -9.26 -3.00
C LEU A 288 13.90 -9.04 -3.69
N ASN A 289 14.68 -8.08 -3.21
CA ASN A 289 16.08 -7.90 -3.57
C ASN A 289 17.02 -8.59 -2.57
N GLU A 290 18.31 -8.62 -2.89
CA GLU A 290 19.33 -9.34 -2.11
C GLU A 290 19.47 -8.82 -0.66
N GLU A 291 19.21 -7.52 -0.44
CA GLU A 291 19.31 -6.88 0.88
C GLU A 291 18.06 -7.11 1.75
N CYS A 292 16.87 -6.80 1.24
CA CYS A 292 15.63 -6.80 2.01
C CYS A 292 15.01 -8.19 2.16
N ILE A 293 15.35 -9.15 1.29
CA ILE A 293 14.90 -10.55 1.45
C ILE A 293 15.37 -11.13 2.80
N THR A 294 16.48 -10.63 3.35
CA THR A 294 17.06 -11.05 4.63
C THR A 294 16.13 -10.80 5.81
N LEU A 295 15.22 -9.82 5.69
CA LEU A 295 14.18 -9.56 6.70
C LEU A 295 13.29 -10.78 6.96
N ALA A 296 13.16 -11.68 5.97
CA ALA A 296 12.37 -12.90 6.09
C ALA A 296 12.97 -13.90 7.10
N LEU A 297 14.25 -13.76 7.48
CA LEU A 297 14.85 -14.56 8.56
C LEU A 297 14.13 -14.33 9.90
N PHE A 298 13.52 -13.15 10.09
CA PHE A 298 12.75 -12.77 11.28
C PHE A 298 11.24 -13.04 11.13
N ASP A 299 10.82 -13.73 10.07
CA ASP A 299 9.43 -14.16 9.88
C ASP A 299 9.19 -15.54 10.50
N ASN A 300 8.31 -15.60 11.49
CA ASN A 300 7.96 -16.84 12.18
C ASN A 300 7.17 -17.83 11.31
N ARG A 301 6.64 -17.39 10.16
CA ARG A 301 5.92 -18.23 9.20
C ARG A 301 6.86 -19.04 8.31
N ILE A 302 8.13 -18.63 8.22
CA ILE A 302 9.16 -19.35 7.47
C ILE A 302 9.81 -20.37 8.39
N ASN A 303 9.87 -21.63 7.94
CA ASN A 303 10.46 -22.70 8.73
C ASN A 303 11.99 -22.56 8.82
N GLU A 304 12.56 -23.15 9.88
CA GLU A 304 13.99 -23.05 10.18
C GLU A 304 14.88 -23.64 9.08
N ASP A 305 14.46 -24.72 8.40
CA ASP A 305 15.21 -25.29 7.27
C ASP A 305 15.37 -24.28 6.10
N THR A 306 14.30 -23.54 5.79
CA THR A 306 14.33 -22.50 4.76
C THR A 306 15.21 -21.33 5.19
N LYS A 307 15.10 -20.89 6.46
CA LYS A 307 15.98 -19.83 7.01
C LYS A 307 17.45 -20.24 6.97
N MET A 308 17.76 -21.48 7.34
CA MET A 308 19.12 -22.02 7.27
C MET A 308 19.66 -22.03 5.85
N LYS A 309 18.86 -22.43 4.86
CA LYS A 309 19.25 -22.38 3.44
C LYS A 309 19.49 -20.95 2.95
N MET A 310 18.66 -19.99 3.37
CA MET A 310 18.87 -18.58 3.06
C MET A 310 20.18 -18.08 3.66
N ALA A 311 20.41 -18.31 4.95
CA ALA A 311 21.63 -17.88 5.64
C ALA A 311 22.89 -18.50 5.04
N GLN A 312 22.88 -19.79 4.73
CA GLN A 312 24.00 -20.48 4.06
C GLN A 312 24.32 -19.86 2.70
N LYS A 313 23.29 -19.47 1.93
CA LYS A 313 23.50 -18.81 0.64
C LYS A 313 24.06 -17.41 0.77
N MET A 314 23.66 -16.66 1.80
CA MET A 314 24.23 -15.34 2.06
C MET A 314 25.71 -15.43 2.43
N ILE A 315 26.08 -16.32 3.36
CA ILE A 315 27.48 -16.51 3.78
C ILE A 315 28.36 -16.96 2.61
N ALA A 316 27.86 -17.86 1.76
CA ALA A 316 28.62 -18.34 0.60
C ALA A 316 28.87 -17.25 -0.46
N ILE A 317 28.06 -16.19 -0.51
CA ILE A 317 28.27 -15.06 -1.42
C ILE A 317 29.35 -14.12 -0.88
N ASP A 318 29.44 -13.91 0.44
CA ASP A 318 30.49 -13.10 1.07
C ASP A 318 31.90 -13.70 0.91
N ASP A 319 32.01 -15.03 0.78
CA ASP A 319 33.28 -15.74 0.59
C ASP A 319 33.80 -15.72 -0.87
N GLU A 320 32.96 -15.38 -1.85
CA GLU A 320 33.37 -15.15 -3.23
C GLU A 320 33.60 -13.65 -3.43
N GLU A 321 34.86 -13.18 -3.45
CA GLU A 321 35.20 -11.79 -3.79
C GLU A 321 34.64 -11.41 -5.17
N ASP A 322 33.42 -10.85 -5.19
CA ASP A 322 32.76 -10.30 -6.38
C ASP A 322 32.39 -8.82 -6.16
N TYR A 323 33.31 -8.10 -5.51
CA TYR A 323 33.23 -6.66 -5.21
C TYR A 323 32.97 -5.81 -6.47
N GLU A 324 33.31 -6.30 -7.67
CA GLU A 324 33.06 -5.63 -8.94
C GLU A 324 31.65 -5.85 -9.53
N ARG A 325 30.91 -6.91 -9.14
CA ARG A 325 29.54 -7.14 -9.62
C ARG A 325 28.46 -6.36 -8.86
N GLU A 326 28.67 -6.07 -7.57
CA GLU A 326 27.65 -5.38 -6.75
C GLU A 326 27.38 -3.94 -7.17
N ILE A 327 28.42 -3.19 -7.57
CA ILE A 327 28.27 -1.85 -8.16
C ILE A 327 27.38 -1.91 -9.41
N THR A 328 27.45 -3.00 -10.18
CA THR A 328 26.65 -3.19 -11.40
C THR A 328 25.23 -3.72 -11.12
N LYS A 329 24.97 -4.33 -9.95
CA LYS A 329 23.63 -4.83 -9.57
C LYS A 329 22.73 -3.74 -8.96
N LYS A 330 23.25 -2.85 -8.10
CA LYS A 330 22.51 -1.62 -7.68
C LYS A 330 22.11 -0.76 -8.89
N ILE A 331 22.86 -0.89 -9.99
CA ILE A 331 22.60 -0.24 -11.28
C ILE A 331 21.50 -0.92 -12.12
N ASN A 332 21.19 -2.20 -11.88
CA ASN A 332 20.36 -3.02 -12.78
C ASN A 332 19.05 -3.57 -12.17
N PHE A 333 18.78 -3.34 -10.88
CA PHE A 333 17.47 -3.60 -10.28
C PHE A 333 16.62 -2.31 -10.23
N GLU A 334 16.15 -1.83 -11.38
CA GLU A 334 14.96 -0.95 -11.49
C GLU A 334 14.48 -0.80 -12.95
#